data_AF-A0A7Y5LJ19-F1
#
_entry.id   AF-A0A7Y5LJ19-F1
#
_cell.length_a   1.000
_cell.length_b   1.000
_cell.length_c   1.000
_cell.angle_alpha   90.00
_cell.angle_beta   90.00
_cell.angle_gamma   90.00
#
_symmetry.space_group_name_H-M   'P 1'
#
loop_
_entity.id
_entity.type
_entity.pdbx_description
1 polymer ?
#
loop_
_entity_poly.entity_id
_entity_poly.type
_entity_poly.pdbx_seq_one_letter_code
_entity_poly.pdbx_strand_id
1 'polypeptide(L)' 'MSPPVFIKGNYRFHFFSKEESRIHIHVVSPDGEAKFW' A
#
# COMPACT_ATOMS: atom_id res chain seq x y z
N MET A 1 11.53 1.80 -10.24
CA MET A 1 11.26 2.74 -9.13
C MET A 1 10.27 2.07 -8.20
N SER A 2 10.64 1.89 -6.93
CA SER A 2 9.71 1.40 -5.91
C SER A 2 8.66 2.47 -5.63
N PRO A 3 7.39 2.10 -5.41
CA PRO A 3 6.36 3.06 -5.02
C PRO A 3 6.81 3.81 -3.76
N PRO A 4 6.45 5.10 -3.60
CA PRO A 4 6.66 5.76 -2.33
C PRO A 4 5.95 4.97 -1.24
N VAL A 5 6.69 4.61 -0.19
CA VAL A 5 6.17 3.87 0.96
C VAL A 5 6.14 4.81 2.16
N PHE A 6 4.96 4.95 2.76
CA PHE A 6 4.83 5.55 4.08
C PHE A 6 4.74 4.46 5.13
N ILE A 7 5.45 4.62 6.26
CA ILE A 7 5.52 3.62 7.32
C ILE A 7 5.02 4.26 8.61
N LYS A 8 4.04 3.60 9.27
CA LYS A 8 3.54 4.00 10.58
C LYS A 8 3.40 2.76 11.45
N GLY A 9 4.31 2.57 12.40
CA GLY A 9 4.37 1.33 13.19
C GLY A 9 4.50 0.12 12.27
N ASN A 10 3.58 -0.83 12.39
CA ASN A 10 3.59 -2.06 11.60
C ASN A 10 2.82 -1.92 10.27
N TYR A 11 2.32 -0.73 9.93
CA TYR A 11 1.60 -0.47 8.69
C TYR A 11 2.53 0.09 7.62
N ARG A 12 2.43 -0.46 6.40
CA ARG A 12 3.13 -0.01 5.19
C ARG A 12 2.11 0.42 4.16
N PHE A 13 2.18 1.67 3.73
CA PHE A 13 1.27 2.26 2.74
C PHE A 13 2.02 2.40 1.43
N HIS A 14 1.58 1.67 0.41
CA HIS A 14 2.12 1.69 -0.93
C HIS A 14 1.23 2.59 -1.79
N PHE A 15 1.75 3.77 -2.12
CA PHE A 15 1.07 4.68 -3.04
C PHE A 15 1.44 4.31 -4.48
N PHE A 16 0.45 4.24 -5.36
CA PHE A 16 0.65 3.86 -6.77
C PHE A 16 1.23 2.45 -6.92
N SER A 17 0.68 1.49 -6.16
CA SER A 17 1.01 0.08 -6.36
C SER A 17 0.65 -0.33 -7.80
N LYS A 18 1.58 -1.03 -8.47
CA LYS A 18 1.35 -1.56 -9.84
C LYS A 18 0.55 -2.87 -9.83
N GLU A 19 0.06 -3.28 -8.67
CA GLU A 19 -0.70 -4.53 -8.51
C GLU A 19 -2.02 -4.50 -9.28
N GLU A 20 -2.64 -3.33 -9.40
CA GLU A 20 -3.85 -3.14 -10.19
C GLU A 20 -3.71 -1.94 -11.13
N SER A 21 -4.43 -1.98 -12.25
CA SER A 21 -4.43 -0.88 -13.22
C SER A 21 -5.14 0.37 -12.70
N ARG A 22 -6.00 0.22 -11.69
CA ARG A 22 -6.71 1.33 -11.05
C ARG A 22 -5.84 1.96 -9.98
N ILE A 23 -5.88 3.29 -9.89
CA ILE A 23 -5.23 4.05 -8.81
C ILE A 23 -5.81 3.58 -7.48
N HIS A 24 -4.94 3.16 -6.57
CA HIS A 24 -5.31 2.77 -5.22
C HIS A 24 -4.10 2.89 -4.29
N ILE A 25 -4.37 2.89 -2.99
CA ILE A 25 -3.38 2.77 -1.92
C ILE A 25 -3.50 1.34 -1.37
N HIS A 26 -2.40 0.62 -1.38
CA HIS A 26 -2.31 -0.71 -0.77
C HIS A 26 -1.66 -0.61 0.61
N VAL A 27 -2.33 -1.12 1.63
CA VAL A 27 -1.89 -1.05 3.02
C VAL A 27 -1.62 -2.46 3.51
N VAL A 28 -0.40 -2.71 3.99
CA VAL A 28 0.03 -4.02 4.50
C VAL A 28 0.38 -3.90 5.97
N SER A 29 -0.08 -4.87 6.75
CA SER A 29 0.21 -5.01 8.18
C SER A 29 0.33 -6.49 8.57
N PRO A 30 0.83 -6.83 9.77
CA PRO A 30 0.89 -8.21 10.25
C PRO A 30 -0.49 -8.87 10.41
N ASP A 31 -1.54 -8.09 10.60
CA ASP A 31 -2.92 -8.56 10.77
C ASP A 31 -3.58 -8.87 9.42
N GLY A 32 -3.04 -8.33 8.33
CA GLY A 32 -3.56 -8.49 6.98
C GLY A 32 -3.32 -7.27 6.10
N GLU A 33 -4.04 -7.24 4.99
CA GLU A 33 -3.94 -6.20 3.97
C GLU A 33 -5.28 -5.49 3.73
N ALA A 34 -5.21 -4.24 3.28
CA ALA A 34 -6.36 -3.43 2.89
C ALA A 34 -6.05 -2.61 1.63
N LYS A 35 -7.07 -2.36 0.80
CA LYS A 35 -6.95 -1.58 -0.44
C LYS A 35 -8.00 -0.47 -0.48
N PHE A 36 -7.56 0.73 -0.88
CA PHE A 36 -8.41 1.92 -0.98
C PHE A 36 -8.26 2.53 -2.37
N TRP A 37 -9.36 2.68 -3.12
CA TRP A 37 -9.38 3.21 -4.49
C TRP A 37 -9.62 4.71 -4.55
#